data_AF-A0A4Q1RP48-F1
#
_entry.id   AF-A0A4Q1RP48-F1
#
_cell.length_a   1.000
_cell.length_b   1.000
_cell.length_c   1.000
_cell.angle_alpha   90.00
_cell.angle_beta   90.00
_cell.angle_gamma   90.00
#
_symmetry.space_group_name_H-M   'P 1'
#
loop_
_entity.id
_entity.type
_entity.pdbx_description
1 polymer ?
#
loop_
_entity_poly.entity_id
_entity_poly.type
_entity_poly.pdbx_seq_one_letter_code
_entity_poly.pdbx_strand_id
1 'polypeptide(L)' 'YRAIKVPCHVISFEHDLVAPPAAGRELATVIPGATHHTIPGGGHFGYLENPEAVNHELLGFLRSGSGARLGETA' A
#
# COMPACT_ATOMS: atom_id res chain seq x y z
N TYR A 1 11.10 -2.45 -11.31
CA TYR A 1 10.73 -1.53 -10.21
C TYR A 1 11.90 -0.87 -9.45
N ARG A 2 13.18 -1.21 -9.69
CA ARG A 2 14.35 -0.67 -8.95
C ARG A 2 14.53 0.87 -9.01
N ALA A 3 13.92 1.54 -9.99
CA ALA A 3 13.97 2.99 -10.16
C ALA A 3 12.98 3.74 -9.25
N ILE A 4 12.03 3.06 -8.60
CA ILE A 4 11.12 3.69 -7.63
C ILE A 4 11.93 3.98 -6.36
N LYS A 5 12.08 5.27 -6.01
CA LYS A 5 12.89 5.76 -4.88
C LYS A 5 12.08 6.42 -3.77
N VAL A 6 10.78 6.58 -3.96
CA VAL A 6 9.87 7.16 -2.97
C VAL A 6 9.30 6.06 -2.06
N PRO A 7 8.87 6.38 -0.82
CA PRO A 7 8.14 5.44 0.01
C PRO A 7 6.98 4.81 -0.75
N CYS A 8 6.79 3.51 -0.58
CA CYS A 8 5.77 2.74 -1.30
C CYS A 8 5.15 1.71 -0.34
N HIS A 9 3.83 1.58 -0.39
CA HIS A 9 3.08 0.60 0.36
C HIS A 9 2.07 -0.08 -0.58
N VAL A 10 2.05 -1.41 -0.57
CA VAL A 10 1.18 -2.23 -1.41
C VAL A 10 0.08 -2.83 -0.54
N ILE A 11 -1.17 -2.53 -0.86
CA ILE A 11 -2.35 -3.14 -0.23
C ILE A 11 -2.90 -4.18 -1.19
N SER A 12 -3.21 -5.38 -0.69
CA SER A 12 -3.92 -6.43 -1.42
C SER A 12 -5.19 -6.82 -0.68
N PHE A 13 -6.12 -7.49 -1.35
CA PHE A 13 -7.34 -8.03 -0.73
C PHE A 13 -7.35 -9.56 -0.82
N GLU A 14 -7.68 -10.23 0.28
CA GLU A 14 -7.52 -11.68 0.45
C GLU A 14 -8.16 -12.53 -0.67
N HIS A 15 -9.32 -12.11 -1.16
CA HIS A 15 -10.10 -12.83 -2.18
C HIS A 15 -10.03 -12.17 -3.57
N ASP A 16 -9.10 -11.24 -3.80
CA ASP A 16 -8.91 -10.65 -5.12
C ASP A 16 -8.42 -11.71 -6.13
N LEU A 17 -9.22 -11.96 -7.17
CA LEU A 17 -8.88 -12.87 -8.26
C LEU A 17 -8.20 -12.18 -9.45
N VAL A 18 -8.33 -10.85 -9.56
CA VAL A 18 -7.76 -10.04 -10.64
C VAL A 18 -6.33 -9.61 -10.29
N ALA A 19 -6.11 -9.17 -9.06
CA ALA A 19 -4.80 -8.80 -8.51
C ALA A 19 -4.54 -9.55 -7.18
N PRO A 20 -4.26 -10.86 -7.23
CA PRO A 20 -4.20 -11.70 -6.04
C PRO A 20 -3.11 -11.25 -5.06
N PRO A 21 -3.26 -11.55 -3.74
CA PRO A 21 -2.28 -11.18 -2.71
C PRO A 21 -0.84 -11.59 -3.00
N ALA A 22 -0.64 -12.70 -3.70
CA ALA A 22 0.68 -13.16 -4.12
C ALA A 22 1.38 -12.17 -5.07
N ALA A 23 0.64 -11.61 -6.05
CA ALA A 23 1.17 -10.63 -6.98
C ALA A 23 1.51 -9.31 -6.27
N GLY A 24 0.68 -8.86 -5.32
CA GLY A 24 0.97 -7.69 -4.49
C GLY A 24 2.22 -7.88 -3.62
N ARG A 25 2.38 -9.07 -3.03
CA ARG A 25 3.58 -9.42 -2.26
C ARG A 25 4.82 -9.42 -3.14
N GLU A 26 4.76 -10.04 -4.31
CA GLU A 26 5.86 -10.05 -5.29
C GLU A 26 6.25 -8.61 -5.67
N LEU A 27 5.28 -7.75 -6.00
CA LEU A 27 5.50 -6.35 -6.32
C LEU A 27 6.25 -5.61 -5.19
N ALA A 28 5.85 -5.81 -3.94
CA ALA A 28 6.53 -5.20 -2.80
C ALA A 28 7.97 -5.70 -2.65
N THR A 29 8.26 -6.98 -2.95
CA THR A 29 9.63 -7.51 -2.85
C THR A 29 10.60 -6.90 -3.86
N VAL A 30 10.10 -6.41 -5.00
CA VAL A 30 10.94 -5.85 -6.08
C VAL A 30 11.09 -4.33 -6.04
N ILE A 31 10.30 -3.63 -5.22
CA ILE A 31 10.41 -2.19 -4.98
C ILE A 31 11.30 -1.96 -3.74
N PRO A 32 12.44 -1.27 -3.85
CA PRO A 32 13.30 -0.99 -2.70
C PRO A 32 12.55 -0.24 -1.60
N GLY A 33 12.52 -0.81 -0.39
CA GLY A 33 11.89 -0.19 0.78
C GLY A 33 10.36 -0.20 0.79
N ALA A 34 9.71 -0.91 -0.13
CA ALA A 34 8.26 -1.05 -0.09
C ALA A 34 7.80 -1.97 1.05
N THR A 35 6.60 -1.70 1.55
CA THR A 35 5.89 -2.56 2.51
C THR A 35 4.64 -3.16 1.87
N HIS A 36 4.11 -4.22 2.46
CA HIS A 36 2.93 -4.94 1.97
C HIS A 36 1.98 -5.28 3.11
N HIS A 37 0.68 -5.15 2.86
CA HIS A 37 -0.38 -5.65 3.74
C HIS A 37 -1.52 -6.26 2.92
N THR A 38 -2.10 -7.36 3.41
CA THR A 38 -3.30 -7.96 2.82
C THR A 38 -4.47 -7.76 3.77
N ILE A 39 -5.51 -7.07 3.31
CA ILE A 39 -6.75 -6.87 4.04
C ILE A 39 -7.62 -8.13 3.90
N PRO A 40 -8.10 -8.70 5.02
CA PRO A 40 -8.91 -9.91 5.00
C PRO A 40 -10.31 -9.66 4.42
N GLY A 41 -10.88 -10.70 3.83
CA GLY A 41 -12.28 -10.74 3.39
C GLY A 41 -12.63 -10.02 2.07
N GLY A 42 -11.82 -9.07 1.61
CA GLY A 42 -12.13 -8.25 0.42
C GLY A 42 -11.82 -8.93 -0.92
N GLY A 43 -12.66 -8.66 -1.92
CA GLY A 43 -12.41 -8.96 -3.34
C GLY A 43 -11.62 -7.86 -4.05
N HIS A 44 -11.69 -7.82 -5.39
CA HIS A 44 -10.93 -6.85 -6.19
C HIS A 44 -11.24 -5.38 -5.85
N PHE A 45 -12.49 -5.11 -5.48
CA PHE A 45 -12.93 -3.79 -5.06
C PHE A 45 -12.96 -3.67 -3.53
N GLY A 46 -12.00 -4.27 -2.82
CA GLY A 46 -11.93 -4.28 -1.36
C GLY A 46 -11.96 -2.88 -0.71
N TYR A 47 -11.58 -1.83 -1.44
CA TYR A 47 -11.70 -0.44 -1.00
C TYR A 47 -13.13 0.12 -1.01
N LEU A 48 -14.06 -0.50 -1.74
CA LEU A 48 -15.50 -0.22 -1.64
C LEU A 48 -16.19 -1.14 -0.63
N GLU A 49 -15.70 -2.38 -0.50
CA GLU A 49 -16.28 -3.39 0.40
C GLU A 49 -15.93 -3.13 1.88
N ASN A 50 -14.71 -2.65 2.15
CA ASN A 50 -14.21 -2.32 3.49
C ASN A 50 -13.39 -1.02 3.47
N PRO A 51 -14.04 0.14 3.21
CA PRO A 51 -13.36 1.43 3.11
C PRO A 51 -12.66 1.82 4.41
N GLU A 52 -13.18 1.42 5.58
CA GLU A 52 -12.58 1.72 6.88
C GLU A 52 -11.19 1.08 7.03
N ALA A 53 -11.06 -0.21 6.71
CA ALA A 53 -9.77 -0.89 6.79
C ALA A 53 -8.76 -0.30 5.80
N VAL A 54 -9.19 -0.01 4.56
CA VAL A 54 -8.32 0.60 3.55
C VAL A 54 -7.88 2.00 3.97
N ASN A 55 -8.80 2.83 4.45
CA ASN A 55 -8.49 4.18 4.89
C ASN A 55 -7.56 4.18 6.10
N HIS A 56 -7.73 3.24 7.03
CA HIS A 56 -6.82 3.06 8.16
C HIS A 56 -5.37 2.83 7.69
N GLU A 57 -5.18 1.85 6.80
CA GLU A 57 -3.85 1.51 6.26
C GLU A 57 -3.24 2.65 5.44
N LEU A 58 -4.02 3.27 4.54
CA LEU A 58 -3.56 4.39 3.73
C LEU A 58 -3.13 5.59 4.58
N LEU A 59 -3.96 5.98 5.56
CA LEU A 59 -3.64 7.10 6.44
C LEU A 59 -2.47 6.79 7.37
N GLY A 60 -2.32 5.53 7.80
CA GLY A 60 -1.15 5.05 8.53
C GLY A 60 0.13 5.27 7.73
N PHE A 61 0.17 4.78 6.49
CA PHE A 61 1.31 4.94 5.59
C PHE A 61 1.63 6.42 5.30
N LEU A 62 0.62 7.23 4.98
CA LEU A 62 0.81 8.65 4.65
C LEU A 62 1.37 9.44 5.84
N ARG A 63 0.94 9.13 7.07
CA ARG A 63 1.50 9.75 8.29
C ARG A 63 2.95 9.36 8.51
N SER A 64 3.33 8.10 8.28
CA SER A 64 4.73 7.65 8.38
C SER A 64 5.65 8.31 7.35
N GLY A 65 5.13 8.61 6.15
CA GLY A 65 5.87 9.32 5.10
C GLY A 65 5.97 10.84 5.29
N SER A 66 5.09 11.42 6.12
CA SER A 66 5.01 12.88 6.33
C SER A 66 6.16 13.47 7.15
N GLY A 67 7.05 12.64 7.72
CA GLY A 67 8.25 13.09 8.45
C GLY A 67 9.35 13.71 7.57
N ALA A 68 9.21 13.69 6.24
CA ALA A 68 10.28 14.08 5.31
C ALA A 68 10.03 15.35 4.48
N ARG A 69 8.94 16.11 4.69
CA ARG A 69 8.68 17.34 3.88
C ARG A 69 7.98 18.47 4.63
N LEU A 70 8.63 19.04 5.64
CA LEU A 70 8.43 20.44 6.06
C LEU A 70 9.81 21.07 6.29
N GLY A 71 10.44 21.48 5.20
CA GLY A 71 11.76 22.08 5.22
C GLY A 71 12.20 22.50 3.82
N GLU A 72 11.44 23.40 3.19
CA GLU A 72 11.91 24.48 2.31
C GLU A 72 10.70 25.22 1.74
N THR A 73 10.27 26.25 2.46
CA THR A 73 9.81 27.49 1.84
C THR A 73 10.66 28.59 2.45
N ALA A 74 11.26 29.37 1.56
CA ALA A 74 12.23 30.45 1.75
C ALA A 74 12.08 31.32 3.01
#